data_AF-A0A4Y2HM94-F1
#
_entry.id   AF-A0A4Y2HM94-F1
#
_cell.length_a   1.000
_cell.length_b   1.000
_cell.length_c   1.000
_cell.angle_alpha   90.00
_cell.angle_beta   90.00
_cell.angle_gamma   90.00
#
_symmetry.space_group_name_H-M   'P 1'
#
loop_
_entity.id
_entity.type
_entity.pdbx_description
1 polymer ?
#
loop_
_entity_poly.entity_id
_entity_poly.type
_entity_poly.pdbx_seq_one_letter_code
_entity_poly.pdbx_strand_id
1 'polypeptide(L)'
;MCWVKAHEGITGNEEADRLAKIAVEREEIDFNIKPSIMWFKKKFKILLRNEWQNRWEASLKSRFLFGLMPETREDRCLGNFYINQILTKHGCFPEHQSRFFGKTSDCDCGFDLGTVTNFIWFP
;
A
#
# COMPACT_ATOMS: atom_id res chain seq x y z
N MET A 1 -12.60 8.69 -40.73
CA MET A 1 -13.37 7.43 -40.64
C MET A 1 -14.82 7.76 -40.94
N CYS A 2 -15.48 6.96 -41.77
CA CYS A 2 -16.91 7.08 -42.05
C CYS A 2 -17.59 5.81 -41.55
N TRP A 3 -18.65 5.95 -40.76
CA TRP A 3 -19.44 4.82 -40.29
C TRP A 3 -20.30 4.28 -41.44
N VAL A 4 -20.26 2.97 -41.63
CA VAL A 4 -21.07 2.26 -42.63
C VAL A 4 -22.05 1.32 -41.91
N LYS A 5 -23.20 1.08 -42.54
CA LYS A 5 -24.24 0.23 -41.95
C LYS A 5 -23.80 -1.23 -41.92
N ALA A 6 -24.08 -1.92 -40.82
CA ALA A 6 -23.58 -3.27 -40.54
C ALA A 6 -24.20 -4.36 -41.43
N HIS A 7 -25.45 -4.21 -41.86
CA HIS A 7 -26.25 -5.30 -42.46
C HIS A 7 -26.94 -4.90 -43.78
N GLU A 8 -26.22 -4.22 -44.67
CA GLU A 8 -26.73 -3.83 -46.00
C GLU A 8 -26.01 -4.56 -47.16
N GLY A 9 -25.62 -5.83 -46.98
CA GLY A 9 -25.01 -6.58 -48.09
C GLY A 9 -23.60 -6.09 -48.47
N ILE A 10 -22.95 -5.30 -47.61
CA ILE A 10 -21.61 -4.78 -47.87
C ILE A 10 -20.64 -5.95 -47.68
N THR A 11 -20.10 -6.45 -48.79
CA THR A 11 -19.23 -7.64 -48.84
C THR A 11 -18.10 -7.60 -47.81
N GLY A 12 -17.48 -6.43 -47.60
CA GLY A 12 -16.42 -6.26 -46.60
C GLY A 12 -16.89 -6.43 -45.16
N ASN A 13 -18.11 -5.98 -44.83
CA ASN A 13 -18.68 -6.14 -43.48
C ASN A 13 -19.13 -7.58 -43.24
N GLU A 14 -19.73 -8.21 -44.25
CA GLU A 14 -20.16 -9.61 -44.16
C GLU A 14 -18.97 -10.56 -44.02
N GLU A 15 -17.89 -10.32 -44.77
CA GLU A 15 -16.67 -11.11 -44.63
C GLU A 15 -15.99 -10.88 -43.27
N ALA A 16 -15.96 -9.65 -42.77
CA ALA A 16 -15.46 -9.36 -41.42
C ALA A 16 -16.29 -10.05 -40.33
N ASP A 17 -17.62 -10.03 -40.45
CA ASP A 17 -18.54 -10.69 -39.50
C ASP A 17 -18.42 -12.22 -39.55
N ARG A 18 -18.27 -12.79 -40.76
CA ARG A 18 -18.00 -14.23 -40.96
C ARG A 18 -16.69 -14.64 -40.30
N LEU A 19 -15.61 -13.88 -40.52
CA LEU A 19 -14.31 -14.13 -39.91
C LEU A 19 -14.36 -13.99 -38.38
N ALA A 20 -15.08 -13.00 -37.86
CA ALA A 20 -15.26 -12.83 -36.42
C ALA A 20 -16.02 -14.01 -35.78
N LYS A 21 -17.07 -14.51 -36.42
CA LYS A 21 -17.81 -15.70 -35.97
C LYS A 21 -16.93 -16.95 -35.91
N ILE A 22 -16.16 -17.19 -36.98
CA ILE A 22 -15.21 -18.32 -37.04
C ILE A 22 -14.14 -18.19 -35.96
N ALA A 23 -13.65 -16.98 -35.68
CA ALA A 23 -12.65 -16.76 -34.65
C ALA A 23 -13.18 -17.07 -33.24
N VAL A 24 -14.47 -16.83 -32.96
CA VAL A 24 -15.08 -17.12 -31.65
C VAL A 24 -15.36 -18.62 -31.46
N GLU A 25 -15.58 -19.38 -32.53
CA GLU A 25 -15.80 -20.82 -32.48
C GLU A 25 -14.50 -21.65 -32.30
N ARG A 26 -13.33 -21.02 -32.47
CA ARG A 26 -12.04 -21.68 -32.23
C ARG A 26 -11.77 -21.81 -30.73
N GLU A 27 -11.46 -23.02 -30.27
CA GLU A 27 -11.05 -23.29 -28.88
C GLU A 27 -9.61 -22.82 -28.59
N GLU A 28 -8.77 -22.69 -29.62
CA GLU A 28 -7.37 -22.29 -29.49
C GLU A 28 -7.19 -20.77 -29.65
N ILE A 29 -6.45 -20.17 -28.72
CA ILE A 29 -6.08 -18.74 -28.78
C ILE A 29 -4.95 -18.58 -29.81
N ASP A 30 -5.25 -17.95 -30.95
CA ASP A 30 -4.31 -17.73 -32.07
C ASP A 30 -3.01 -17.00 -31.64
N PHE A 31 -3.07 -16.13 -30.63
CA PHE A 31 -1.90 -15.38 -30.14
C PHE A 31 -1.79 -15.41 -28.62
N ASN A 32 -0.74 -16.05 -28.11
CA ASN A 32 -0.33 -15.87 -26.72
C ASN A 32 0.39 -14.52 -26.56
N ILE A 33 -0.38 -13.46 -26.31
CA ILE A 33 0.17 -12.13 -26.02
C ILE A 33 0.98 -12.24 -24.73
N LYS A 34 2.31 -12.24 -24.86
CA LYS A 34 3.21 -12.25 -23.70
C LYS A 34 2.88 -11.05 -22.81
N PRO A 35 2.74 -11.23 -21.49
CA PRO A 35 2.45 -10.12 -20.60
C PRO A 35 3.53 -9.05 -20.74
N SER A 36 3.11 -7.80 -20.87
CA SER A 36 4.06 -6.69 -20.93
C SER A 36 4.84 -6.56 -19.62
N ILE A 37 6.04 -5.98 -19.67
CA ILE A 37 6.82 -5.66 -18.46
C ILE A 37 5.99 -4.81 -17.49
N MET A 38 5.13 -3.93 -18.01
CA MET A 38 4.20 -3.11 -17.21
C MET A 38 3.21 -3.96 -16.42
N TRP A 39 2.68 -5.03 -17.03
CA TRP A 39 1.80 -5.97 -16.33
C TRP A 39 2.52 -6.64 -15.17
N PHE A 40 3.75 -7.13 -15.39
CA PHE A 40 4.57 -7.72 -14.33
C PHE A 40 4.87 -6.72 -13.22
N LYS A 41 5.30 -5.50 -13.56
CA LYS A 41 5.56 -4.44 -12.56
C LYS A 41 4.32 -4.16 -11.71
N LYS A 42 3.13 -4.08 -12.32
CA LYS A 42 1.88 -3.89 -11.59
C LYS A 42 1.57 -5.06 -10.65
N LYS A 43 1.76 -6.30 -11.11
CA LYS A 43 1.56 -7.50 -10.29
C LYS A 43 2.54 -7.55 -9.11
N PHE A 44 3.83 -7.33 -9.35
CA PHE A 44 4.84 -7.27 -8.30
C PHE A 44 4.55 -6.18 -7.27
N LYS A 45 4.11 -5.01 -7.73
CA LYS A 45 3.74 -3.91 -6.83
C LYS A 45 2.61 -4.30 -5.86
N ILE A 46 1.58 -5.00 -6.36
CA ILE A 46 0.46 -5.49 -5.53
C ILE A 46 0.96 -6.53 -4.53
N LEU A 47 1.75 -7.51 -4.98
CA LEU A 47 2.30 -8.56 -4.11
C LEU A 47 3.18 -7.96 -3.01
N LEU A 48 4.07 -7.03 -3.37
CA LEU A 48 4.95 -6.36 -2.44
C LEU A 48 4.16 -5.55 -1.40
N ARG A 49 3.13 -4.82 -1.82
CA ARG A 49 2.26 -4.07 -0.90
C ARG A 49 1.59 -5.01 0.10
N ASN A 50 1.01 -6.12 -0.37
CA ASN A 50 0.34 -7.09 0.51
C ASN A 50 1.34 -7.71 1.50
N GLU A 51 2.53 -8.07 1.05
CA GLU A 51 3.57 -8.62 1.93
C GLU A 51 4.02 -7.60 2.99
N TRP A 52 4.19 -6.33 2.60
CA TRP A 52 4.50 -5.26 3.56
C TRP A 52 3.38 -5.07 4.59
N GLN A 53 2.13 -5.08 4.14
CA GLN A 53 0.97 -4.98 5.03
C GLN A 53 0.92 -6.16 6.02
N ASN A 54 1.09 -7.39 5.53
CA ASN A 54 1.11 -8.59 6.36
C ASN A 54 2.21 -8.51 7.44
N ARG A 55 3.42 -8.07 7.06
CA ARG A 55 4.51 -7.87 8.03
C ARG A 55 4.22 -6.77 9.03
N TRP A 56 3.54 -5.70 8.60
CA TRP A 56 3.20 -4.58 9.45
C TRP A 56 2.17 -4.98 10.53
N GLU A 57 1.16 -5.75 10.14
CA GLU A 57 0.16 -6.34 11.03
C GLU A 57 0.77 -7.36 11.99
N ALA A 58 1.60 -8.27 11.48
CA ALA A 58 2.19 -9.36 12.28
C ALA A 58 3.33 -8.91 13.22
N SER A 59 3.93 -7.75 12.97
CA SER A 59 5.04 -7.25 13.79
C SER A 59 4.58 -6.96 15.23
N LEU A 60 5.39 -7.32 16.22
CA LEU A 60 5.16 -6.90 17.61
C LEU A 60 5.83 -5.55 17.93
N LYS A 61 6.60 -4.99 16.99
CA LYS A 61 7.32 -3.74 17.16
C LYS A 61 6.47 -2.56 16.70
N SER A 62 6.77 -1.37 17.23
CA SER A 62 6.15 -0.10 16.82
C SER A 62 4.62 -0.11 16.90
N ARG A 63 4.02 -0.83 17.86
CA ARG A 63 2.56 -0.97 17.98
C ARG A 63 1.83 0.35 18.23
N PHE A 64 2.50 1.33 18.84
CA PHE A 64 1.96 2.67 18.94
C PHE A 64 1.74 3.32 17.56
N LEU A 65 2.75 3.27 16.69
CA LEU A 65 2.63 3.78 15.33
C LEU A 65 1.60 2.98 14.53
N PHE A 66 1.54 1.66 14.71
CA PHE A 66 0.52 0.81 14.08
C PHE A 66 -0.91 1.24 14.48
N GLY A 67 -1.13 1.55 15.76
CA GLY A 67 -2.44 2.02 16.23
C GLY A 67 -2.88 3.34 15.59
N LEU A 68 -1.94 4.19 15.17
CA LEU A 68 -2.21 5.45 14.46
C LEU A 68 -2.30 5.27 12.94
N MET A 69 -1.46 4.38 12.39
CA MET A 69 -1.29 4.15 10.96
C MET A 69 -1.25 2.63 10.71
N PRO A 70 -2.42 1.95 10.71
CA PRO A 70 -2.48 0.50 10.56
C PRO A 70 -2.21 0.05 9.12
N GLU A 71 -2.37 0.94 8.15
CA GLU A 71 -2.13 0.66 6.74
C GLU A 71 -0.77 1.17 6.28
N THR A 72 -0.06 0.33 5.52
CA THR A 72 1.15 0.70 4.81
C THR A 72 0.80 1.61 3.64
N ARG A 73 1.55 2.70 3.51
CA ARG A 73 1.42 3.63 2.39
C ARG A 73 2.74 3.79 1.67
N GLU A 74 2.66 3.99 0.37
CA GLU A 74 3.83 4.19 -0.50
C GLU A 74 4.16 5.67 -0.71
N ASP A 75 3.27 6.58 -0.29
CA ASP A 75 3.52 8.00 -0.38
C ASP A 75 4.49 8.46 0.71
N ARG A 76 5.14 9.59 0.44
CA ARG A 76 6.09 10.17 1.39
C ARG A 76 5.32 10.63 2.62
N CYS A 77 5.66 10.08 3.78
CA CYS A 77 5.19 10.61 5.05
C CYS A 77 5.79 12.02 5.26
N LEU A 78 4.95 13.05 5.30
CA LEU A 78 5.35 14.41 5.63
C LEU A 78 5.50 14.55 7.15
N GLY A 79 6.62 14.04 7.68
CA GLY A 79 6.99 14.20 9.09
C GLY A 79 8.02 15.31 9.27
N ASN A 80 7.89 16.10 10.35
CA ASN A 80 8.97 16.95 10.84
C ASN A 80 9.68 16.28 12.03
N PHE A 81 10.78 16.88 12.50
CA PHE A 81 11.57 16.32 13.59
C PHE A 81 10.72 15.95 14.82
N TYR A 82 9.89 16.88 15.30
CA TYR A 82 9.08 16.69 16.51
C TYR A 82 7.97 15.65 16.32
N ILE A 83 7.28 15.67 15.18
CA ILE A 83 6.25 14.68 14.85
C ILE A 83 6.88 13.29 14.80
N ASN A 84 8.05 13.14 14.19
CA ASN A 84 8.73 11.85 14.10
C ASN A 84 9.14 11.32 15.49
N GLN A 85 9.55 12.19 16.43
CA GLN A 85 9.83 11.77 17.81
C GLN A 85 8.57 11.17 18.47
N ILE A 86 7.43 11.86 18.36
CA ILE A 86 6.15 11.37 18.89
C ILE A 86 5.76 10.04 18.24
N LEU A 87 5.73 9.98 16.91
CA LEU A 87 5.29 8.79 16.16
C LEU A 87 6.14 7.55 16.44
N THR A 88 7.44 7.73 16.66
CA THR A 88 8.36 6.62 16.92
C THR A 88 8.54 6.31 18.41
N LYS A 89 7.88 7.06 19.30
CA LYS A 89 8.14 7.05 20.75
C LYS A 89 9.62 7.28 21.09
N HIS A 90 10.26 8.17 20.34
CA HIS A 90 11.65 8.56 20.52
C HIS A 90 11.76 9.97 21.11
N GLY A 91 12.97 10.36 21.49
CA GLY A 91 13.30 11.72 21.90
C GLY A 91 13.44 11.83 23.40
N CYS A 92 13.06 12.98 23.96
CA CYS A 92 13.25 13.28 25.38
C CYS A 92 12.14 12.71 26.30
N PHE A 93 11.39 11.70 25.85
CA PHE A 93 10.45 11.00 26.72
C PHE A 93 11.22 10.10 27.71
N PRO A 94 10.96 10.18 29.03
CA PRO A 94 11.65 9.38 30.04
C PRO A 94 11.70 7.88 29.73
N GLU A 95 10.62 7.28 29.25
CA GLU A 95 10.58 5.86 28.85
C GLU A 95 11.61 5.52 27.75
N HIS A 96 11.75 6.40 26.76
CA HIS A 96 12.75 6.22 25.70
C HIS A 96 14.16 6.45 26.23
N GLN A 97 14.32 7.46 27.08
CA GLN A 97 15.61 7.84 27.62
C GLN A 97 16.19 6.78 28.57
N SER A 98 15.35 6.11 29.36
CA SER A 98 15.77 5.04 30.26
C SER A 98 16.34 3.84 29.50
N ARG A 99 15.73 3.50 28.36
CA ARG A 99 16.13 2.35 27.52
C ARG A 99 17.51 2.50 26.88
N PHE A 100 17.92 3.73 26.54
CA PHE A 100 19.16 3.96 25.76
C PHE A 100 20.23 4.74 26.50
N PHE A 101 19.87 5.54 27.53
CA PHE A 101 20.79 6.48 28.19
C PHE A 101 20.83 6.31 29.71
N GLY A 102 20.21 5.28 30.28
CA GLY A 102 20.28 4.97 31.71
C GLY A 102 19.58 5.99 32.62
N LYS A 103 18.63 6.77 32.09
CA LYS A 103 17.79 7.69 32.88
C LYS A 103 16.64 6.95 33.57
N THR A 104 15.94 7.62 34.49
CA THR A 104 14.66 7.09 34.99
C THR A 104 13.59 7.12 33.89
N SER A 105 12.68 6.15 33.94
CA SER A 105 11.48 6.11 33.09
C SER A 105 10.30 6.88 33.68
N ASP A 106 10.41 7.33 34.92
CA ASP A 106 9.32 8.01 35.62
C ASP A 106 9.05 9.37 34.98
N CYS A 107 7.78 9.76 34.95
CA CYS A 107 7.38 11.10 34.55
C CYS A 107 7.77 12.10 35.66
N ASP A 108 8.07 13.33 35.27
CA ASP A 108 8.37 14.42 36.20
C ASP A 108 7.19 14.74 37.14
N CYS A 109 5.96 14.35 36.78
CA CYS A 109 4.81 14.46 37.66
C CYS A 109 4.83 13.46 38.84
N GLY A 110 5.62 12.39 38.75
CA GLY A 110 5.81 11.39 39.81
C GLY A 110 4.71 10.33 39.93
N PHE A 111 3.69 10.34 39.06
CA PHE A 111 2.53 9.45 39.16
C PHE A 111 2.45 8.34 38.10
N ASP A 112 3.23 8.43 37.03
CA ASP A 112 3.23 7.46 35.92
C ASP A 112 4.58 7.45 35.20
N LEU A 113 4.75 6.56 34.23
CA LEU A 113 5.88 6.52 33.30
C LEU A 113 5.81 7.70 32.33
N GLY A 114 6.97 8.27 32.00
CA GLY A 114 7.11 9.33 31.00
C GLY A 114 7.04 8.78 29.57
N THR A 115 5.91 8.20 29.20
CA THR A 115 5.63 7.69 27.85
C THR A 115 5.05 8.78 26.96
N VAL A 116 5.14 8.64 25.63
CA VAL A 116 4.48 9.56 24.70
C VAL A 116 2.98 9.70 24.98
N THR A 117 2.31 8.60 25.32
CA THR A 117 0.88 8.60 25.63
C THR A 117 0.58 9.49 26.84
N ASN A 118 1.39 9.39 27.90
CA ASN A 118 1.22 10.22 29.09
C ASN A 118 1.31 11.72 28.75
N PHE A 119 2.34 12.12 27.99
CA PHE A 119 2.54 13.51 27.58
C PHE A 119 1.48 14.06 26.60
N ILE A 120 0.76 13.20 25.87
CA ILE A 120 -0.30 13.62 24.93
C ILE A 120 -1.65 13.75 25.64
N TRP A 121 -1.97 12.80 26.52
CA TRP A 121 -3.32 12.67 27.10
C TRP A 121 -3.43 13.20 28.52
N PHE A 122 -2.31 13.34 29.24
CA PHE A 122 -2.25 13.82 30.62
C PHE A 122 -1.12 14.86 30.79
N PRO A 123 -1.18 15.99 30.06
CA PRO A 123 -0.16 17.04 30.11
C PRO A 123 -0.12 17.79 31.44
#